data_AF-A0A2E6D9U8-F1
#
_entry.id   AF-A0A2E6D9U8-F1
#
_cell.length_a   1.000
_cell.length_b   1.000
_cell.length_c   1.000
_cell.angle_alpha   90.00
_cell.angle_beta   90.00
_cell.angle_gamma   90.00
#
_symmetry.space_group_name_H-M   'P 1'
#
loop_
_entity.id
_entity.type
_entity.pdbx_description
1 polymer ?
#
loop_
_entity_poly.entity_id
_entity_poly.type
_entity_poly.pdbx_seq_one_letter_code
_entity_poly.pdbx_strand_id
1 'polypeptide(L)'
;MPVDAEGSRLDKQPHPYLSFAPSPNWTTTRRNRQAKHNAHGLRGPEVSLRKPDRVFRVACLGGSSTYGTGPRSDKATYPARLQQHLRRVGTRAEVLNFGVPGWTTTESLINLSLRVIAFEPDLLIVYHATNDALAALWPNPTPDQTHFRTPWTQPRTSSLERTLERSRLFLIARAYLTDYLKETTDQAQLPY
;
A
#
# COMPACT_ATOMS: atom_id res chain seq x y z
N MET A 1 13.20 2.49 7.07
CA MET A 1 12.44 2.45 5.81
C MET A 1 13.47 2.44 4.68
N PRO A 2 13.30 1.62 3.64
CA PRO A 2 14.25 1.60 2.54
C PRO A 2 14.24 2.95 1.79
N VAL A 3 15.43 3.42 1.44
CA VAL A 3 15.68 4.65 0.67
C VAL A 3 16.29 4.28 -0.68
N ASP A 4 16.04 5.06 -1.72
CA ASP A 4 16.73 4.91 -3.00
C ASP A 4 18.19 5.36 -2.91
N ALA A 5 18.94 5.19 -4.01
CA ALA A 5 20.34 5.60 -4.11
C ALA A 5 20.55 7.12 -3.94
N GLU A 6 19.48 7.91 -3.97
CA GLU A 6 19.48 9.36 -3.77
C GLU A 6 19.02 9.76 -2.35
N GLY A 7 18.79 8.77 -1.46
CA GLY A 7 18.35 8.99 -0.08
C GLY A 7 16.85 9.27 0.08
N SER A 8 16.07 9.19 -1.01
CA SER A 8 14.63 9.46 -1.00
C SER A 8 13.83 8.21 -0.61
N ARG A 9 12.77 8.38 0.20
CA ARG A 9 11.94 7.25 0.66
C ARG A 9 11.34 6.52 -0.54
N LEU A 10 11.46 5.19 -0.58
CA LEU A 10 10.83 4.38 -1.62
C LEU A 10 9.30 4.48 -1.55
N ASP A 11 8.65 4.43 -2.71
CA ASP A 11 7.19 4.41 -2.86
C ASP A 11 6.56 3.09 -2.36
N LYS A 12 7.40 2.07 -2.17
CA LYS A 12 7.03 0.72 -1.74
C LYS A 12 7.96 0.22 -0.65
N GLN A 13 7.43 -0.65 0.20
CA GLN A 13 8.15 -1.38 1.22
C GLN A 13 7.88 -2.89 1.12
N PRO A 14 8.80 -3.75 1.56
CA PRO A 14 8.57 -5.20 1.58
C PRO A 14 7.34 -5.57 2.42
N HIS A 15 6.58 -6.56 1.98
CA HIS A 15 5.42 -7.07 2.71
C HIS A 15 5.43 -8.61 2.69
N PRO A 16 5.32 -9.28 3.84
CA PRO A 16 5.55 -10.72 3.95
C PRO A 16 4.63 -11.57 3.06
N TYR A 17 3.40 -11.10 2.81
CA TYR A 17 2.39 -11.83 2.03
C TYR A 17 2.09 -11.24 0.65
N LEU A 18 2.56 -10.03 0.35
CA LEU A 18 2.18 -9.29 -0.88
C LEU A 18 3.39 -9.02 -1.78
N SER A 19 4.54 -9.61 -1.44
CA SER A 19 5.89 -9.23 -1.89
C SER A 19 6.28 -7.81 -1.48
N PHE A 20 5.45 -6.81 -1.80
CA PHE A 20 5.60 -5.43 -1.38
C PHE A 20 4.24 -4.76 -1.18
N ALA A 21 4.21 -3.69 -0.40
CA ALA A 21 3.07 -2.80 -0.22
C ALA A 21 3.50 -1.35 -0.44
N PRO A 22 2.59 -0.44 -0.83
CA PRO A 22 2.94 0.98 -0.93
C PRO A 22 3.34 1.54 0.45
N SER A 23 4.36 2.40 0.46
CA SER A 23 4.85 3.05 1.68
C SER A 23 3.82 4.06 2.20
N PRO A 24 3.45 4.03 3.49
CA PRO A 24 2.64 5.05 4.12
C PRO A 24 3.26 6.44 4.05
N ASN A 25 2.43 7.49 4.00
CA ASN A 25 2.85 8.89 4.08
C ASN A 25 3.93 9.27 3.03
N TRP A 26 3.90 8.63 1.87
CA TRP A 26 4.83 8.88 0.78
C TRP A 26 4.28 9.93 -0.18
N THR A 27 5.15 10.74 -0.76
CA THR A 27 4.77 11.75 -1.76
C THR A 27 5.85 11.89 -2.82
N THR A 28 5.42 12.20 -4.05
CA THR A 28 6.33 12.59 -5.13
C THR A 28 5.73 13.68 -6.00
N THR A 29 6.60 14.51 -6.55
CA THR A 29 6.29 15.51 -7.58
C THR A 29 7.18 15.35 -8.83
N ARG A 30 7.89 14.22 -8.95
CA ARG A 30 8.88 14.00 -10.01
C ARG A 30 8.23 14.04 -11.40
N ARG A 31 8.91 14.70 -12.37
CA ARG A 31 8.54 14.73 -13.81
C ARG A 31 7.09 15.18 -14.07
N ASN A 32 6.60 16.19 -13.34
CA ASN A 32 5.21 16.68 -13.43
C ASN A 32 4.13 15.63 -13.12
N ARG A 33 4.48 14.60 -12.35
CA ARG A 33 3.53 13.62 -11.81
C ARG A 33 3.49 13.75 -10.31
N GLN A 34 2.28 13.90 -9.78
CA GLN A 34 2.02 13.97 -8.35
C GLN A 34 1.31 12.71 -7.90
N ALA A 35 1.87 12.07 -6.88
CA ALA A 35 1.22 10.98 -6.17
C ALA A 35 1.47 11.13 -4.67
N LYS A 36 0.40 11.04 -3.88
CA LYS A 36 0.47 10.99 -2.43
C LYS A 36 -0.15 9.69 -1.93
N HIS A 37 0.56 9.01 -1.03
CA HIS A 37 0.02 7.94 -0.21
C HIS A 37 -0.38 8.50 1.16
N ASN A 38 -1.53 8.07 1.65
CA ASN A 38 -2.02 8.39 2.98
C ASN A 38 -1.37 7.51 4.07
N ALA A 39 -1.78 7.66 5.33
CA ALA A 39 -1.24 6.89 6.46
C ALA A 39 -1.41 5.37 6.33
N HIS A 40 -2.31 4.90 5.47
CA HIS A 40 -2.55 3.48 5.19
C HIS A 40 -1.82 2.96 3.95
N GLY A 41 -1.03 3.82 3.29
CA GLY A 41 -0.36 3.50 2.02
C GLY A 41 -1.31 3.48 0.82
N LEU A 42 -2.49 4.08 0.92
CA LEU A 42 -3.41 4.20 -0.23
C LEU A 42 -3.14 5.49 -0.97
N ARG A 43 -3.20 5.46 -2.29
CA ARG A 43 -3.04 6.69 -3.07
C ARG A 43 -4.27 7.58 -2.93
N GLY A 44 -4.07 8.83 -2.51
CA GLY A 44 -5.13 9.82 -2.37
C GLY A 44 -5.21 10.43 -0.98
N PRO A 45 -6.39 10.96 -0.58
CA PRO A 45 -6.56 11.63 0.70
C PRO A 45 -6.49 10.67 1.89
N GLU A 46 -6.34 11.24 3.09
CA GLU A 46 -6.53 10.50 4.34
C GLU A 46 -7.96 9.96 4.43
N VAL A 47 -8.08 8.78 5.02
CA VAL A 47 -9.36 8.08 5.23
C VAL A 47 -9.32 7.38 6.58
N SER A 48 -10.45 7.37 7.30
CA SER A 48 -10.60 6.59 8.52
C SER A 48 -10.83 5.12 8.22
N LEU A 49 -10.21 4.25 9.01
CA LEU A 49 -10.47 2.81 8.96
C LEU A 49 -11.97 2.51 9.15
N ARG A 50 -12.54 2.97 10.26
CA ARG A 50 -13.99 2.90 10.51
C ARG A 50 -14.75 3.73 9.49
N LYS A 51 -15.77 3.15 8.86
CA LYS A 51 -16.62 3.86 7.91
C LYS A 51 -17.52 4.86 8.64
N PRO A 52 -17.58 6.14 8.19
CA PRO A 52 -18.53 7.09 8.77
C PRO A 52 -19.98 6.68 8.50
N ASP A 53 -20.87 7.02 9.42
CA ASP A 53 -22.30 6.71 9.28
C ASP A 53 -22.88 7.34 8.00
N ARG A 54 -23.76 6.57 7.34
CA ARG A 54 -24.47 7.00 6.11
C ARG A 54 -23.53 7.40 4.96
N VAL A 55 -22.32 6.83 4.92
CA VAL A 55 -21.38 6.93 3.79
C VAL A 55 -21.31 5.59 3.08
N PHE A 56 -21.49 5.60 1.75
CA PHE A 56 -21.23 4.43 0.92
C PHE A 56 -19.74 4.33 0.59
N ARG A 57 -19.11 3.18 0.78
CA ARG A 57 -17.67 3.04 0.59
C ARG A 57 -17.34 2.07 -0.53
N VAL A 58 -16.62 2.57 -1.53
CA VAL A 58 -16.16 1.78 -2.69
C VAL A 58 -14.67 1.52 -2.52
N ALA A 59 -14.23 0.27 -2.60
CA ALA A 59 -12.82 -0.08 -2.70
C ALA A 59 -12.46 -0.51 -4.12
N CYS A 60 -11.56 0.24 -4.76
CA CYS A 60 -11.06 -0.05 -6.09
C CYS A 60 -9.74 -0.83 -5.98
N LEU A 61 -9.76 -2.12 -6.33
CA LEU A 61 -8.62 -3.02 -6.39
C LEU A 61 -8.06 -3.08 -7.81
N GLY A 62 -6.74 -3.15 -7.96
CA GLY A 62 -6.14 -3.24 -9.29
C GLY A 62 -4.63 -3.05 -9.33
N GLY A 63 -4.10 -3.08 -10.54
CA GLY A 63 -2.71 -2.78 -10.83
C GLY A 63 -2.42 -1.28 -10.98
N SER A 64 -1.47 -0.96 -11.87
CA SER A 64 -1.06 0.40 -12.23
C SER A 64 -2.18 1.26 -12.82
N SER A 65 -3.16 0.65 -13.49
CA SER A 65 -4.33 1.36 -14.05
C SER A 65 -5.25 1.90 -12.96
N THR A 66 -5.49 1.13 -11.90
CA THR A 66 -6.25 1.58 -10.71
C THR A 66 -5.47 2.56 -9.86
N TYR A 67 -4.18 2.27 -9.63
CA TYR A 67 -3.29 3.21 -8.96
C TYR A 67 -3.23 4.56 -9.69
N GLY A 68 -3.24 4.53 -11.03
CA GLY A 68 -3.12 5.69 -11.89
C GLY A 68 -1.66 6.07 -12.19
N THR A 69 -0.82 5.12 -12.62
CA THR A 69 0.62 5.35 -12.91
C THR A 69 0.90 6.34 -14.07
N GLY A 70 -0.11 6.74 -14.85
CA GLY A 70 -0.01 7.76 -15.91
C GLY A 70 -0.53 9.17 -15.54
N PRO A 71 -1.69 9.30 -14.87
CA PRO A 71 -2.24 10.59 -14.42
C PRO A 71 -1.25 11.55 -13.74
N ARG A 72 -1.36 12.84 -14.11
CA ARG A 72 -0.51 13.92 -13.57
C ARG A 72 -0.77 14.23 -12.08
N SER A 73 -1.91 13.82 -11.54
CA SER A 73 -2.30 14.07 -10.13
C SER A 73 -3.26 13.00 -9.60
N ASP A 74 -3.40 12.95 -8.27
CA ASP A 74 -4.34 12.04 -7.60
C ASP A 74 -5.79 12.23 -8.06
N LYS A 75 -6.18 13.47 -8.35
CA LYS A 75 -7.53 13.84 -8.86
C LYS A 75 -7.83 13.29 -10.25
N ALA A 76 -6.79 12.93 -11.02
CA ALA A 76 -6.93 12.41 -12.37
C ALA A 76 -7.00 10.87 -12.41
N THR A 77 -6.85 10.18 -11.27
CA THR A 77 -7.08 8.73 -11.18
C THR A 77 -8.58 8.42 -11.34
N TYR A 78 -8.92 7.26 -11.93
CA TYR A 78 -10.34 6.92 -12.09
C TYR A 78 -11.08 6.77 -10.75
N PRO A 79 -10.49 6.26 -9.64
CA PRO A 79 -11.19 6.22 -8.36
C PRO A 79 -11.56 7.62 -7.86
N ALA A 80 -10.66 8.60 -8.02
CA ALA A 80 -10.96 9.99 -7.68
C ALA A 80 -12.05 10.60 -8.57
N ARG A 81 -12.07 10.25 -9.87
CA ARG A 81 -13.14 10.66 -10.79
C ARG A 81 -14.47 10.01 -10.46
N LEU A 82 -14.47 8.74 -10.05
CA LEU A 82 -15.66 8.04 -9.57
C LEU A 82 -16.23 8.71 -8.33
N GLN A 83 -15.39 9.06 -7.35
CA GLN A 83 -15.84 9.81 -6.16
C GLN A 83 -16.48 11.14 -6.55
N GLN A 84 -15.83 11.89 -7.46
CA GLN A 84 -16.37 13.14 -7.96
C GLN A 84 -17.72 12.95 -8.67
N HIS A 85 -17.87 11.88 -9.45
CA HIS A 85 -19.12 11.56 -10.13
C HIS A 85 -20.24 11.21 -9.14
N LEU A 86 -19.99 10.31 -8.18
CA LEU A 86 -20.93 9.93 -7.13
C LEU A 86 -21.42 11.15 -6.33
N ARG A 87 -20.50 12.05 -5.98
CA ARG A 87 -20.84 13.31 -5.32
C ARG A 87 -21.78 14.19 -6.15
N ARG A 88 -21.57 14.27 -7.47
CA ARG A 88 -22.43 15.09 -8.36
C ARG A 88 -23.85 14.54 -8.48
N VAL A 89 -24.01 13.22 -8.41
CA VAL A 89 -25.34 12.58 -8.43
C VAL A 89 -25.96 12.47 -7.02
N GLY A 90 -25.44 13.21 -6.04
CA GLY A 90 -26.00 13.29 -4.68
C GLY A 90 -25.67 12.11 -3.77
N THR A 91 -24.78 11.20 -4.17
CA THR A 91 -24.36 10.08 -3.33
C THR A 91 -23.22 10.49 -2.41
N ARG A 92 -23.43 10.36 -1.09
CA ARG A 92 -22.36 10.53 -0.10
C ARG A 92 -21.49 9.27 -0.08
N ALA A 93 -20.41 9.28 -0.85
CA ALA A 93 -19.52 8.15 -0.99
C ALA A 93 -18.04 8.50 -0.79
N GLU A 94 -17.29 7.52 -0.27
CA GLU A 94 -15.84 7.48 -0.28
C GLU A 94 -15.36 6.42 -1.26
N VAL A 95 -14.44 6.78 -2.14
CA VAL A 95 -13.84 5.83 -3.10
C VAL A 95 -12.37 5.68 -2.79
N LEU A 96 -11.99 4.49 -2.35
CA LEU A 96 -10.65 4.17 -1.86
C LEU A 96 -9.84 3.50 -2.96
N ASN A 97 -8.66 4.05 -3.24
CA ASN A 97 -7.76 3.52 -4.26
C ASN A 97 -6.78 2.51 -3.64
N PHE A 98 -7.08 1.23 -3.79
CA PHE A 98 -6.20 0.11 -3.43
C PHE A 98 -5.40 -0.42 -4.62
N GLY A 99 -5.28 0.37 -5.69
CA GLY A 99 -4.46 0.01 -6.82
C GLY A 99 -2.98 0.02 -6.45
N VAL A 100 -2.22 -0.97 -6.92
CA VAL A 100 -0.77 -1.03 -6.69
C VAL A 100 -0.05 -1.41 -7.98
N PRO A 101 0.90 -0.59 -8.48
CA PRO A 101 1.58 -0.87 -9.72
C PRO A 101 2.35 -2.19 -9.68
N GLY A 102 2.02 -3.06 -10.62
CA GLY A 102 2.64 -4.37 -10.81
C GLY A 102 1.85 -5.52 -10.19
N TRP A 103 0.90 -5.29 -9.28
CA TRP A 103 0.09 -6.36 -8.67
C TRP A 103 -0.84 -7.05 -9.67
N THR A 104 -1.05 -8.34 -9.46
CA THR A 104 -2.05 -9.21 -10.10
C THR A 104 -3.29 -9.35 -9.20
N THR A 105 -4.27 -10.14 -9.65
CA THR A 105 -5.43 -10.52 -8.84
C THR A 105 -5.04 -11.28 -7.57
N THR A 106 -3.97 -12.08 -7.59
CA THR A 106 -3.48 -12.81 -6.40
C THR A 106 -3.11 -11.86 -5.27
N GLU A 107 -2.29 -10.84 -5.54
CA GLU A 107 -1.96 -9.85 -4.52
C GLU A 107 -3.20 -9.07 -4.05
N SER A 108 -4.15 -8.78 -4.95
CA SER A 108 -5.38 -8.08 -4.57
C SER A 108 -6.33 -8.91 -3.72
N LEU A 109 -6.40 -10.23 -3.93
CA LEU A 109 -7.18 -11.15 -3.10
C LEU A 109 -6.59 -11.28 -1.69
N ILE A 110 -5.27 -11.38 -1.58
CA ILE A 110 -4.57 -11.38 -0.30
C ILE A 110 -4.77 -10.02 0.40
N ASN A 111 -4.60 -8.91 -0.31
CA ASN A 111 -4.80 -7.57 0.23
C ASN A 111 -6.26 -7.33 0.67
N LEU A 112 -7.23 -7.90 -0.05
CA LEU A 112 -8.64 -7.87 0.33
C LEU A 112 -8.83 -8.47 1.73
N SER A 113 -8.30 -9.67 1.91
CA SER A 113 -8.43 -10.46 3.14
C SER A 113 -7.69 -9.82 4.32
N LEU A 114 -6.52 -9.22 4.09
CA LEU A 114 -5.65 -8.72 5.16
C LEU A 114 -5.87 -7.25 5.51
N ARG A 115 -6.30 -6.42 4.55
CA ARG A 115 -6.26 -4.95 4.69
C ARG A 115 -7.56 -4.26 4.27
N VAL A 116 -8.13 -4.61 3.13
CA VAL A 116 -9.27 -3.88 2.55
C VAL A 116 -10.54 -4.09 3.37
N ILE A 117 -10.78 -5.31 3.86
CA ILE A 117 -12.01 -5.62 4.61
C ILE A 117 -12.16 -4.78 5.89
N ALA A 118 -11.04 -4.36 6.50
CA ALA A 118 -11.03 -3.50 7.67
C ALA A 118 -11.57 -2.08 7.38
N PHE A 119 -11.63 -1.67 6.11
CA PHE A 119 -12.25 -0.41 5.71
C PHE A 119 -13.76 -0.53 5.48
N GLU A 120 -14.39 -1.67 5.76
CA GLU A 120 -15.85 -1.86 5.66
C GLU A 120 -16.45 -1.42 4.30
N PRO A 121 -15.86 -1.82 3.14
CA PRO A 121 -16.39 -1.42 1.84
C PRO A 121 -17.78 -2.03 1.59
N ASP A 122 -18.66 -1.27 0.95
CA ASP A 122 -19.97 -1.72 0.46
C ASP A 122 -19.91 -2.25 -0.97
N LEU A 123 -18.91 -1.81 -1.74
CA LEU A 123 -18.68 -2.22 -3.12
C LEU A 123 -17.19 -2.45 -3.37
N LEU A 124 -16.87 -3.56 -4.03
CA LEU A 124 -15.54 -3.83 -4.56
C LEU A 124 -15.56 -3.65 -6.08
N ILE A 125 -14.64 -2.84 -6.61
CA ILE A 125 -14.36 -2.76 -8.04
C ILE A 125 -13.00 -3.41 -8.26
N VAL A 126 -12.96 -4.50 -9.02
CA VAL A 126 -11.72 -5.20 -9.35
C VAL A 126 -11.36 -4.91 -10.80
N TYR A 127 -10.25 -4.21 -11.02
CA TYR A 127 -9.74 -3.92 -12.35
C TYR A 127 -8.29 -4.39 -12.51
N HIS A 128 -8.16 -5.59 -13.07
CA HIS A 128 -6.90 -6.25 -13.43
C HIS A 128 -7.00 -6.81 -14.84
N ALA A 129 -5.86 -6.89 -15.53
CA ALA A 129 -5.76 -7.55 -16.84
C ALA A 129 -4.29 -7.81 -17.18
N THR A 130 -3.50 -6.74 -17.35
CA THR A 130 -2.16 -6.83 -17.95
C THR A 130 -1.17 -7.65 -17.12
N ASN A 131 -1.16 -7.49 -15.79
CA ASN A 131 -0.22 -8.22 -14.94
C ASN A 131 -0.59 -9.70 -14.82
N ASP A 132 -1.88 -10.02 -14.78
CA ASP A 132 -2.39 -11.39 -14.75
C ASP A 132 -2.11 -12.13 -16.06
N ALA A 133 -2.29 -11.45 -17.20
CA ALA A 133 -1.90 -11.99 -18.49
C ALA A 133 -0.40 -12.26 -18.56
N LEU A 134 0.43 -11.34 -18.05
CA LEU A 134 1.88 -11.53 -17.98
C LEU A 134 2.25 -12.73 -17.10
N ALA A 135 1.60 -12.89 -15.94
CA ALA A 135 1.81 -14.02 -15.05
C ALA A 135 1.40 -15.34 -15.74
N ALA A 136 0.22 -15.39 -16.35
CA ALA A 136 -0.30 -16.60 -17.01
C ALA A 136 0.53 -17.05 -18.22
N LEU A 137 1.20 -16.11 -18.90
CA LEU A 137 2.08 -16.38 -20.05
C LEU A 137 3.53 -16.66 -19.64
N TRP A 138 3.85 -16.59 -18.35
CA TRP A 138 5.19 -16.89 -17.86
C TRP A 138 5.46 -18.40 -17.87
N PRO A 139 6.70 -18.86 -18.13
CA PRO A 139 7.00 -20.30 -18.17
C PRO A 139 6.58 -21.05 -16.90
N ASN A 140 6.00 -22.24 -17.10
CA ASN A 140 5.52 -23.15 -16.06
C ASN A 140 4.50 -22.52 -15.09
N PRO A 141 3.34 -22.05 -15.58
CA PRO A 141 2.40 -21.33 -14.75
C PRO A 141 1.77 -22.24 -13.68
N THR A 142 1.70 -21.71 -12.47
CA THR A 142 1.08 -22.30 -11.29
C THR A 142 -0.09 -21.43 -10.83
N PRO A 143 -1.19 -22.01 -10.31
CA PRO A 143 -2.36 -21.25 -9.86
C PRO A 143 -2.07 -20.20 -8.77
N ASP A 144 -1.06 -20.45 -7.93
CA ASP A 144 -0.65 -19.58 -6.84
C ASP A 144 0.39 -18.52 -7.24
N GLN A 145 0.76 -18.46 -8.53
CA GLN A 145 1.75 -17.55 -9.08
C GLN A 145 3.18 -17.66 -8.50
N THR A 146 3.53 -18.76 -7.84
CA THR A 146 4.91 -18.99 -7.34
C THR A 146 5.98 -19.02 -8.43
N HIS A 147 5.62 -19.38 -9.65
CA HIS A 147 6.48 -19.30 -10.84
C HIS A 147 6.80 -17.85 -11.29
N PHE A 148 5.94 -16.89 -10.95
CA PHE A 148 6.02 -15.50 -11.40
C PHE A 148 6.49 -14.55 -10.30
N ARG A 149 6.27 -14.92 -9.03
CA ARG A 149 6.51 -14.05 -7.87
C ARG A 149 7.51 -14.64 -6.88
N THR A 150 8.39 -13.77 -6.43
CA THR A 150 9.25 -14.01 -5.27
C THR A 150 8.97 -12.95 -4.21
N PRO A 151 8.74 -13.33 -2.93
CA PRO A 151 8.58 -12.38 -1.85
C PRO A 151 9.81 -11.46 -1.74
N TRP A 152 9.61 -10.16 -1.52
CA TRP A 152 10.72 -9.28 -1.18
C TRP A 152 11.17 -9.63 0.25
N THR A 153 12.31 -10.29 0.36
CA THR A 153 12.90 -10.63 1.66
C THR A 153 13.56 -9.40 2.27
N GLN A 154 13.17 -9.04 3.50
CA GLN A 154 14.02 -8.16 4.32
C GLN A 154 15.14 -9.00 4.93
N PRO A 155 16.42 -8.67 4.66
CA PRO A 155 17.51 -9.35 5.32
C PRO A 155 17.44 -9.09 6.83
N ARG A 156 17.44 -10.15 7.65
CA ARG A 156 17.61 -10.03 9.10
C ARG A 156 19.02 -9.47 9.36
N THR A 157 19.16 -8.51 10.28
CA THR A 157 20.42 -7.77 10.43
C THR A 157 21.54 -8.63 11.03
N SER A 158 21.22 -9.69 11.79
CA SER A 158 22.21 -10.63 12.34
C SER A 158 21.62 -11.99 12.78
N SER A 159 22.49 -12.97 13.04
CA SER A 159 22.13 -14.27 13.65
C SER A 159 21.65 -14.12 15.10
N LEU A 160 22.21 -13.17 15.86
CA LEU A 160 21.79 -12.84 17.21
C LEU A 160 20.34 -12.37 17.24
N GLU A 161 19.97 -11.45 16.33
CA GLU A 161 18.61 -10.95 16.22
C GLU A 161 17.60 -12.09 15.96
N ARG A 162 17.98 -13.07 15.12
CA ARG A 162 17.14 -14.25 14.84
C ARG A 162 16.84 -15.10 16.07
N THR A 163 17.80 -15.22 16.98
CA THR A 163 17.62 -15.95 18.25
C THR A 163 16.76 -15.13 19.22
N LEU A 164 17.02 -13.83 19.31
CA LEU A 164 16.28 -12.91 20.17
C LEU A 164 14.81 -12.78 19.77
N GLU A 165 14.48 -12.89 18.48
CA GLU A 165 13.09 -12.93 17.99
C GLU A 165 12.25 -14.08 18.56
N ARG A 166 12.86 -15.10 19.19
CA ARG A 166 12.13 -16.14 19.92
C ARG A 166 11.71 -15.72 21.33
N SER A 167 12.28 -14.63 21.85
CA SER A 167 11.98 -14.10 23.18
C SER A 167 10.82 -13.10 23.11
N ARG A 168 9.74 -13.39 23.83
CA ARG A 168 8.60 -12.47 23.98
C ARG A 168 9.02 -11.13 24.59
N LEU A 169 9.92 -11.17 25.57
CA LEU A 169 10.45 -9.96 26.21
C LEU A 169 11.21 -9.09 25.20
N PHE A 170 12.07 -9.69 24.38
CA PHE A 170 12.77 -8.97 23.32
C PHE A 170 11.79 -8.37 22.29
N LEU A 171 10.75 -9.11 21.90
CA LEU A 171 9.74 -8.59 20.97
C LEU A 171 8.94 -7.41 21.56
N ILE A 172 8.57 -7.48 22.84
CA ILE A 172 7.92 -6.37 23.55
C ILE A 172 8.88 -5.18 23.64
N ALA A 173 10.10 -5.40 24.12
CA ALA A 173 11.13 -4.38 24.18
C ALA A 173 11.35 -3.71 22.81
N ARG A 174 11.48 -4.51 21.74
CA ARG A 174 11.64 -4.01 20.37
C ARG A 174 10.42 -3.20 19.92
N ALA A 175 9.20 -3.65 20.19
CA ALA A 175 7.99 -2.92 19.81
C ALA A 175 7.89 -1.55 20.48
N TYR A 176 8.22 -1.44 21.77
CA TYR A 176 7.98 -0.21 22.54
C TYR A 176 9.22 0.69 22.68
N LEU A 177 10.44 0.14 22.70
CA LEU A 177 11.67 0.92 22.87
C LEU A 177 12.26 1.40 21.54
N THR A 178 12.04 0.68 20.44
CA THR A 178 12.60 1.10 19.14
C THR A 178 11.84 2.30 18.57
N ASP A 179 10.54 2.40 18.85
CA ASP A 179 9.74 3.58 18.52
C ASP A 179 10.08 4.76 19.45
N TYR A 180 10.30 4.52 20.75
CA TYR A 180 10.83 5.53 21.69
C TYR A 180 12.18 6.12 21.24
N LEU A 181 13.11 5.29 20.76
CA LEU A 181 14.41 5.75 20.28
C LEU A 181 14.32 6.53 18.96
N LYS A 182 13.38 6.17 18.07
CA LYS A 182 13.13 6.96 16.84
C LYS A 182 12.48 8.30 17.14
N GLU A 183 11.50 8.34 18.04
CA GLU A 183 10.83 9.57 18.46
C GLU A 183 11.79 10.54 19.17
N THR A 184 12.67 10.02 20.03
CA THR A 184 13.69 10.84 20.71
C THR A 184 14.80 11.33 19.76
N THR A 185 15.13 10.55 18.73
CA THR A 185 16.10 10.97 17.68
C THR A 185 15.50 12.04 16.75
N ASP A 186 14.22 11.95 16.38
CA ASP A 186 13.52 12.98 15.59
C ASP A 186 13.31 14.27 16.42
N GLN A 187 13.05 14.17 17.73
CA GLN A 187 12.95 15.36 18.61
C GLN A 187 14.31 16.05 18.87
N ALA A 188 15.43 15.33 18.75
CA ALA A 188 16.76 15.89 18.89
C ALA A 188 17.25 16.69 17.65
N GLN A 189 16.47 16.75 16.56
CA GLN A 189 16.83 17.46 15.32
C GLN A 189 16.06 18.77 15.06
N LEU A 190 15.29 19.29 16.02
CA LEU A 190 14.69 20.63 15.90
C LEU A 190 15.66 21.69 16.46
N PRO A 191 16.21 22.61 15.64
CA PRO A 191 16.90 23.78 16.17
C PRO A 191 15.87 24.74 16.76
N TYR A 192 16.20 25.33 17.92
CA TYR A 192 15.60 26.58 18.38
C TYR A 192 15.90 27.71 17.38
#